data_AF-A0A5N7IQ84-F1
#
_entry.id   AF-A0A5N7IQ84-F1
#
_cell.length_a   1.000
_cell.length_b   1.000
_cell.length_c   1.000
_cell.angle_alpha   90.00
_cell.angle_beta   90.00
_cell.angle_gamma   90.00
#
_symmetry.space_group_name_H-M   'P 1'
#
loop_
_entity.id
_entity.type
_entity.pdbx_description
1 polymer ?
#
loop_
_entity_poly.entity_id
_entity_poly.type
_entity_poly.pdbx_seq_one_letter_code
_entity_poly.pdbx_strand_id
1 'polypeptide(L)' 'MDGIEEMIEIKILFKNGECAYYTTSKDIDSIFELIGDAKRDCQSGIIQLEEICSNKQTLIDIQEIATFGYSMVAK' A
#
# COMPACT_ATOMS: atom_id res chain seq x y z
N MET A 1 13.15 -26.53 4.32
CA MET A 1 11.82 -25.94 4.12
C MET A 1 12.10 -24.58 3.52
N ASP A 2 12.03 -24.48 2.20
CA ASP A 2 12.12 -23.18 1.54
C ASP A 2 10.82 -22.45 1.89
N GLY A 3 10.93 -21.50 2.82
CA GLY A 3 9.81 -20.63 3.18
C GLY A 3 9.50 -19.76 1.96
N ILE A 4 8.33 -19.94 1.38
CA ILE A 4 7.81 -19.01 0.38
C ILE A 4 7.70 -17.67 1.11
N GLU A 5 8.52 -16.69 0.72
CA GLU A 5 8.33 -15.32 1.20
C GLU A 5 7.02 -14.81 0.60
N GLU A 6 5.98 -14.76 1.43
CA GLU A 6 4.72 -14.14 1.05
C GLU A 6 4.96 -12.62 0.94
N MET A 7 4.81 -12.10 -0.28
CA MET A 7 4.89 -10.68 -0.55
C MET A 7 3.47 -10.17 -0.83
N ILE A 8 3.13 -9.01 -0.29
CA ILE A 8 1.84 -8.40 -0.55
C ILE A 8 2.02 -7.40 -1.68
N GLU A 9 1.26 -7.59 -2.76
CA GLU A 9 1.09 -6.58 -3.80
C GLU A 9 -0.07 -5.67 -3.46
N ILE A 10 0.16 -4.37 -3.58
CA ILE A 10 -0.77 -3.31 -3.24
C ILE A 10 -1.07 -2.52 -4.51
N LYS A 11 -2.35 -2.31 -4.79
CA LYS A 11 -2.84 -1.41 -5.84
C LYS A 11 -3.44 -0.16 -5.20
N ILE A 12 -2.97 1.01 -5.63
CA ILE A 12 -3.49 2.31 -5.19
C ILE A 12 -4.02 3.07 -6.41
N LEU A 13 -5.26 3.54 -6.33
CA LEU A 13 -5.82 4.55 -7.22
C LEU A 13 -5.80 5.89 -6.49
N PHE A 14 -5.10 6.86 -7.06
CA PHE A 14 -5.00 8.21 -6.52
C PHE A 14 -6.17 9.09 -7.00
N LYS A 15 -6.44 10.17 -6.25
CA LYS A 15 -7.49 11.16 -6.57
C LYS A 15 -7.27 11.83 -7.92
N ASN A 16 -6.02 11.97 -8.36
CA ASN A 16 -5.66 12.50 -9.67
C ASN A 16 -5.95 11.51 -10.83
N GLY A 17 -6.41 10.28 -10.54
CA GLY A 17 -6.71 9.24 -11.52
C GLY A 17 -5.53 8.33 -11.86
N GLU A 18 -4.33 8.60 -11.34
CA GLU A 18 -3.17 7.72 -11.52
C GLU A 18 -3.33 6.43 -10.71
N CYS A 19 -2.82 5.33 -11.27
CA CYS A 19 -2.81 4.03 -10.62
C CYS A 19 -1.36 3.57 -10.48
N ALA A 20 -0.97 3.16 -9.27
CA ALA A 20 0.36 2.63 -9.01
C ALA A 20 0.28 1.32 -8.22
N TYR A 21 1.34 0.53 -8.38
CA TYR A 21 1.48 -0.77 -7.74
C TYR A 21 2.72 -0.78 -6.85
N TYR A 22 2.53 -1.28 -5.64
CA TYR A 22 3.55 -1.32 -4.61
C TYR A 22 3.63 -2.71 -4.01
N THR A 23 4.72 -2.99 -3.30
CA THR A 23 4.87 -4.18 -2.49
C THR A 23 5.24 -3.83 -1.06
N THR A 24 4.92 -4.75 -0.16
CA THR A 24 5.39 -4.70 1.21
C THR A 24 5.50 -6.11 1.79
N SER A 25 6.43 -6.28 2.72
CA SER A 25 6.51 -7.43 3.64
C SER A 25 5.93 -7.10 5.02
N LYS A 26 5.41 -5.89 5.21
CA LYS A 26 4.73 -5.48 6.45
C LYS A 26 3.37 -6.17 6.54
N ASP A 27 2.88 -6.26 7.77
CA ASP A 27 1.51 -6.68 8.04
C ASP A 27 0.51 -5.76 7.31
N ILE A 28 -0.27 -6.35 6.41
CA ILE A 28 -1.23 -5.64 5.57
C ILE A 28 -2.41 -5.11 6.38
N ASP A 29 -2.80 -5.81 7.44
CA ASP A 29 -3.95 -5.42 8.27
C ASP A 29 -3.69 -4.07 8.94
N SER A 30 -2.47 -3.89 9.47
CA SER A 30 -2.01 -2.61 10.02
C SER A 30 -2.07 -1.45 9.00
N ILE A 31 -1.77 -1.70 7.72
CA ILE A 31 -1.85 -0.68 6.66
C ILE A 31 -3.31 -0.33 6.35
N PHE A 32 -4.19 -1.34 6.33
CA PHE A 32 -5.62 -1.14 6.11
C PHE A 32 -6.29 -0.36 7.22
N GLU A 33 -5.97 -0.68 8.47
CA GLU A 33 -6.46 0.06 9.62
C GLU A 33 -6.01 1.52 9.55
N LEU A 34 -4.73 1.77 9.30
CA LEU A 34 -4.20 3.12 9.16
C LEU A 34 -4.88 3.93 8.06
N ILE A 35 -5.04 3.36 6.86
CA ILE A 35 -5.72 4.05 5.74
C ILE A 35 -7.21 4.23 6.04
N GLY A 36 -7.85 3.22 6.64
CA GLY A 36 -9.26 3.22 7.00
C GLY A 36 -9.59 4.29 8.04
N ASP A 37 -8.81 4.35 9.13
CA ASP A 37 -8.94 5.36 10.18
C ASP A 37 -8.67 6.76 9.63
N ALA A 38 -7.59 6.95 8.87
CA ALA A 38 -7.27 8.24 8.27
C ALA A 38 -8.39 8.75 7.36
N LYS A 39 -9.03 7.86 6.59
CA LYS A 39 -10.18 8.23 5.75
C LYS A 39 -11.45 8.50 6.53
N ARG A 40 -11.73 7.73 7.59
CA ARG A 40 -12.92 7.92 8.44
C ARG A 40 -12.86 9.21 9.25
N ASP A 41 -11.69 9.51 9.80
CA ASP A 41 -11.49 10.61 10.74
C ASP A 41 -10.94 11.88 10.06
N CYS A 42 -10.82 11.87 8.72
CA CYS A 42 -10.21 12.95 7.93
C CYS A 42 -8.79 13.33 8.42
N GLN A 43 -8.04 12.35 8.94
CA GLN A 43 -6.68 12.58 9.43
C GLN A 43 -5.68 12.58 8.27
N SER A 44 -4.61 13.34 8.44
CA SER A 44 -3.46 13.27 7.54
C SER A 44 -2.51 12.15 7.98
N GLY A 45 -1.79 11.58 7.03
CA GLY A 45 -0.84 10.52 7.31
C GLY A 45 -0.01 10.18 6.08
N ILE A 46 1.17 9.63 6.33
CA ILE A 46 2.09 9.19 5.28
C ILE A 46 2.34 7.71 5.48
N ILE A 47 2.19 6.93 4.40
CA ILE A 47 2.66 5.55 4.34
C ILE A 47 3.91 5.47 3.46
N GLN A 48 4.80 4.56 3.81
CA GLN A 48 5.98 4.25 3.01
C GLN A 48 5.82 2.84 2.43
N LEU A 49 5.84 2.74 1.10
CA LEU A 49 5.75 1.50 0.34
C LEU A 49 6.86 1.42 -0.72
N GLU A 50 7.15 0.21 -1.19
CA GLU A 50 8.14 -0.01 -2.25
C GLU A 50 7.44 -0.17 -3.61
N GLU A 51 7.88 0.56 -4.63
CA GLU A 51 7.36 0.40 -5.99
C GLU A 51 7.82 -0.90 -6.65
N ILE A 52 6.88 -1.66 -7.22
CA ILE A 52 7.20 -2.94 -7.89
C ILE A 52 8.17 -2.75 -9.05
N CYS A 53 7.96 -1.72 -9.87
CA CYS A 53 8.71 -1.55 -11.11
C CYS A 53 10.13 -0.98 -10.91
N SER A 54 10.38 -0.34 -9.78
CA SER A 54 11.58 0.48 -9.58
C SER A 54 12.35 0.14 -8.31
N ASN A 55 11.80 -0.69 -7.41
CA ASN A 55 12.31 -0.98 -6.06
C ASN A 55 12.61 0.30 -5.25
N LYS A 56 11.94 1.42 -5.58
CA LYS A 56 12.08 2.68 -4.86
C LYS A 56 11.11 2.72 -3.70
N GLN A 57 11.60 3.22 -2.57
CA GLN A 57 10.76 3.55 -1.43
C GLN A 57 10.05 4.89 -1.72
N THR A 58 8.72 4.86 -1.67
CA THR A 58 7.87 6.00 -2.00
C THR A 58 7.01 6.35 -0.78
N LEU A 59 7.01 7.64 -0.42
CA LEU A 59 6.14 8.20 0.61
C LEU A 59 4.83 8.65 -0.03
N ILE A 60 3.72 8.20 0.53
CA ILE A 60 2.39 8.39 -0.03
C ILE A 60 1.52 9.09 1.00
N ASP A 61 0.97 10.23 0.63
CA ASP A 61 -0.07 10.90 1.42
C ASP A 61 -1.36 10.09 1.33
N ILE A 62 -1.87 9.63 2.47
CA ILE A 62 -3.10 8.85 2.55
C ILE A 62 -4.30 9.64 2.02
N GLN A 63 -4.29 10.97 2.16
CA GLN A 63 -5.37 11.82 1.66
C GLN A 63 -5.47 11.80 0.14
N GLU A 64 -4.39 11.49 -0.58
CA GLU A 64 -4.39 11.41 -2.04
C GLU A 64 -4.94 10.07 -2.56
N ILE A 65 -5.15 9.08 -1.68
CA ILE A 65 -5.67 7.77 -2.05
C ILE A 65 -7.19 7.85 -2.29
N ALA A 66 -7.64 7.59 -3.51
CA ALA A 66 -9.06 7.43 -3.82
C ALA A 66 -9.55 6.04 -3.40
N THR A 67 -8.88 4.98 -3.85
CA THR A 67 -9.19 3.59 -3.48
C THR A 67 -7.90 2.76 -3.33
N PHE A 68 -7.99 1.65 -2.61
CA PHE A 68 -6.86 0.79 -2.26
C PHE A 68 -7.32 -0.68 -2.32
N GLY A 69 -6.44 -1.56 -2.79
CA GLY A 69 -6.66 -3.01 -2.79
C GLY A 69 -5.34 -3.77 -2.74
N TYR A 70 -5.39 -5.07 -2.48
CA TYR A 70 -4.18 -5.90 -2.36
C TYR A 70 -4.43 -7.35 -2.79
N SER A 71 -3.35 -8.06 -3.03
CA SER A 71 -3.32 -9.51 -3.22
C SER A 71 -2.07 -10.11 -2.59
N MET A 72 -2.18 -11.31 -2.05
CA MET A 72 -1.03 -12.12 -1.64
C MET A 72 -0.38 -12.72 -2.88
N VAL A 73 0.92 -12.52 -3.06
CA VAL A 73 1.69 -13.18 -4.11
C VAL A 73 2.75 -14.08 -3.48
N ALA A 74 2.80 -15.32 -3.96
CA ALA A 74 3.90 -16.23 -3.65
C ALA A 74 5.12 -15.79 -4.47
N LYS A 75 6.24 -15.52 -3.81
CA LYS A 75 7.50 -15.16 -4.48
C LYS A 75 8.45 -16.34 -4.56
#